data_AF-A0A6P7H878-F1
#
_entry.id   AF-A0A6P7H878-F1
#
_cell.length_a   1.000
_cell.length_b   1.000
_cell.length_c   1.000
_cell.angle_alpha   90.00
_cell.angle_beta   90.00
_cell.angle_gamma   90.00
#
_symmetry.space_group_name_H-M   'P 1'
#
loop_
_entity.id
_entity.type
_entity.pdbx_description
1 polymer ?
#
loop_
_entity_poly.entity_id
_entity_poly.type
_entity_poly.pdbx_seq_one_letter_code
_entity_poly.pdbx_strand_id
1 'polypeptide(L)' 'MVLALTRLICPLQYCGDYRPYFTIHDSEFKQFTSKSQGPPPVILGVTNPFFGKTLHHWPHTIHLSDDIGK' A
#
# COMPACT_ATOMS: atom_id res chain seq x y z
N MET A 1 -0.37 -7.78 7.04
CA MET A 1 0.08 -6.41 7.35
C MET A 1 -1.04 -5.38 7.18
N VAL A 2 -1.68 -5.26 6.01
CA VAL A 2 -2.75 -4.27 5.76
C VAL A 2 -3.86 -4.30 6.82
N LEU A 3 -4.39 -5.48 7.16
CA LEU A 3 -5.42 -5.61 8.19
C LEU A 3 -4.93 -5.18 9.59
N ALA A 4 -3.66 -5.37 9.92
CA ALA A 4 -3.14 -4.91 11.20
C ALA A 4 -3.15 -3.37 11.25
N LEU A 5 -2.73 -2.70 10.16
CA LEU A 5 -2.76 -1.24 10.05
C LEU A 5 -4.17 -0.66 10.20
N THR A 6 -5.18 -1.28 9.58
CA THR A 6 -6.57 -0.81 9.71
C THR A 6 -7.13 -1.02 11.12
N ARG A 7 -6.60 -1.99 11.88
CA ARG A 7 -7.04 -2.30 13.25
C ARG A 7 -6.33 -1.47 14.32
N LEU A 8 -5.20 -0.83 14.02
CA LEU A 8 -4.46 0.00 14.98
C LEU A 8 -5.28 1.17 15.54
N ILE A 9 -6.28 1.64 14.79
CA ILE A 9 -7.12 2.78 15.19
C ILE A 9 -8.36 2.38 15.99
N CYS A 10 -8.46 1.12 16.43
CA CYS A 10 -9.53 0.62 17.30
C CYS A 10 -9.71 1.55 18.53
N PRO A 11 -10.96 1.89 18.94
CA PRO A 11 -12.24 1.34 18.48
C PRO A 11 -12.82 1.97 17.21
N LEU A 12 -12.14 2.95 16.61
CA LEU A 12 -12.63 3.60 15.40
C LEU A 12 -12.53 2.66 14.20
N GLN A 13 -13.48 2.78 13.28
CA GLN A 13 -13.45 2.07 12.01
C GLN A 13 -12.56 2.83 11.01
N TYR A 14 -11.73 2.08 10.28
CA TYR A 14 -10.97 2.65 9.17
C TYR A 14 -11.92 2.91 8.01
N CYS A 15 -12.07 4.18 7.63
CA CYS A 15 -13.00 4.63 6.59
C CYS A 15 -12.34 4.79 5.21
N GLY A 16 -11.03 4.58 5.09
CA GLY A 16 -10.33 4.58 3.82
C GLY A 16 -10.42 3.23 3.11
N ASP A 17 -10.05 3.20 1.85
CA ASP A 17 -9.95 1.95 1.11
C ASP A 17 -8.72 1.15 1.55
N TYR A 18 -8.78 -0.16 1.43
CA TYR A 18 -7.60 -1.00 1.63
C TYR A 18 -7.64 -2.23 0.74
N ARG A 19 -6.49 -2.58 0.17
CA ARG A 19 -6.32 -3.73 -0.73
C ARG A 19 -5.19 -4.60 -0.19
N PRO A 20 -5.50 -5.66 0.59
CA PRO A 20 -4.47 -6.53 1.17
C PRO A 20 -3.57 -7.22 0.14
N TYR A 21 -4.10 -7.48 -1.05
CA TYR A 21 -3.40 -8.13 -2.16
C TYR A 21 -3.67 -7.34 -3.45
N PHE A 22 -2.85 -6.33 -3.69
CA PHE A 22 -2.90 -5.49 -4.88
C PHE A 22 -1.84 -5.94 -5.89
N THR A 23 -2.23 -5.99 -7.16
CA THR A 23 -1.45 -6.54 -8.25
C THR A 23 -1.43 -5.60 -9.45
N ILE A 24 -0.54 -5.88 -10.40
CA ILE A 24 -0.45 -5.11 -11.65
C ILE A 24 -1.62 -5.38 -12.61
N HIS A 25 -2.40 -6.43 -12.35
CA HIS A 25 -3.52 -6.85 -13.19
C HIS A 25 -4.86 -6.24 -12.73
N ASP A 26 -4.87 -5.60 -11.56
CA ASP A 26 -6.04 -4.87 -11.09
C ASP A 26 -6.34 -3.67 -12.01
N SER A 27 -7.60 -3.48 -12.35
CA SER A 27 -8.06 -2.41 -13.26
C SER A 27 -7.67 -1.01 -12.77
N GLU A 28 -7.58 -0.84 -11.45
CA GLU A 28 -7.25 0.41 -10.76
C GLU A 28 -5.73 0.70 -10.72
N PHE A 29 -4.88 -0.20 -11.24
CA PHE A 29 -3.43 -0.05 -11.23
C PHE A 29 -2.95 1.28 -11.80
N LYS A 30 -3.51 1.71 -12.94
CA LYS A 30 -3.16 3.00 -13.56
C LYS A 30 -3.56 4.20 -12.69
N GLN A 31 -4.66 4.08 -11.96
CA GLN A 31 -5.14 5.14 -11.08
C GLN A 31 -4.20 5.30 -9.88
N PHE A 32 -3.83 4.22 -9.20
CA PHE A 32 -2.97 4.28 -8.02
C PHE A 32 -1.50 4.58 -8.33
N THR A 33 -1.04 4.31 -9.55
CA THR A 33 0.34 4.61 -9.98
C THR A 33 0.50 5.99 -10.61
N SER A 34 -0.61 6.69 -10.86
CA SER A 34 -0.60 8.03 -11.46
C SER A 34 -0.01 9.07 -10.50
N LYS A 35 0.88 9.92 -11.02
CA LYS A 35 1.47 11.05 -10.28
C LYS A 35 0.62 12.32 -10.30
N SER A 36 -0.42 12.36 -11.15
CA SER A 36 -1.16 13.60 -11.46
C SER A 36 -2.10 14.03 -10.34
N GLN A 37 -2.57 13.09 -9.54
CA GLN A 37 -3.40 13.34 -8.37
C GLN A 37 -2.74 12.54 -7.25
N GLY A 38 -2.45 13.18 -6.12
CA GLY A 38 -1.78 12.52 -5.00
C GLY A 38 -2.45 11.19 -4.62
N PRO A 39 -1.73 10.31 -3.90
CA PRO A 39 -2.25 9.00 -3.61
C PRO A 39 -3.60 9.09 -2.88
N PRO A 40 -4.61 8.31 -3.30
CA PRO A 40 -5.90 8.29 -2.63
C PRO A 40 -5.75 7.79 -1.18
N PRO A 41 -6.74 8.01 -0.31
CA PRO A 41 -6.74 7.48 1.05
C PRO A 41 -6.90 5.95 1.04
N VAL A 42 -5.83 5.24 0.67
CA VAL A 42 -5.81 3.80 0.47
C VAL A 42 -4.56 3.16 1.07
N ILE A 43 -4.71 1.97 1.65
CA ILE A 43 -3.60 1.11 2.04
C ILE A 43 -3.45 -0.03 1.02
N LEU A 44 -2.32 -0.09 0.33
CA LEU A 44 -2.01 -1.16 -0.63
C LEU A 44 -1.04 -2.17 -0.02
N GLY A 45 -1.46 -3.42 0.03
CA GLY A 45 -0.62 -4.58 0.32
C GLY A 45 -0.14 -5.19 -0.97
N VAL A 46 1.18 -5.21 -1.16
CA VAL A 46 1.82 -5.71 -2.37
C VAL A 46 2.97 -6.64 -1.99
N THR A 47 3.24 -7.64 -2.81
CA THR A 47 4.40 -8.54 -2.65
C THR A 47 5.43 -8.36 -3.76
N ASN A 48 5.04 -7.73 -4.88
CA ASN A 48 5.92 -7.54 -6.02
C ASN A 48 6.83 -6.31 -5.81
N PRO A 49 8.17 -6.47 -5.80
CA PRO A 49 9.11 -5.36 -5.60
C PRO A 49 9.02 -4.27 -6.68
N PHE A 50 8.41 -4.56 -7.83
CA PHE A 50 8.08 -3.55 -8.85
C PHE A 50 7.33 -2.34 -8.27
N PHE A 51 6.44 -2.55 -7.28
CA PHE A 51 5.69 -1.47 -6.66
C PHE A 51 6.56 -0.48 -5.88
N GLY A 52 7.67 -0.91 -5.29
CA GLY A 52 8.60 0.00 -4.61
C GLY A 52 9.20 1.04 -5.56
N LYS A 53 9.42 0.66 -6.83
CA LYS A 53 9.88 1.59 -7.87
C LYS A 53 8.74 2.45 -8.40
N THR A 54 7.59 1.84 -8.69
CA THR A 54 6.47 2.53 -9.33
C THR A 54 5.81 3.55 -8.38
N LEU A 55 5.70 3.20 -7.10
CA LEU A 55 5.07 4.02 -6.06
C LEU A 55 6.09 4.77 -5.19
N HIS A 56 7.34 4.96 -5.63
CA HIS A 56 8.39 5.68 -4.86
C HIS A 56 8.00 7.11 -4.45
N HIS A 57 7.02 7.69 -5.12
CA HIS A 57 6.51 9.03 -4.87
C HIS A 57 5.42 9.05 -3.79
N TRP A 58 4.98 7.89 -3.29
CA TRP A 58 4.01 7.82 -2.21
C TRP A 58 4.63 8.27 -0.89
N PRO A 59 3.88 9.02 -0.05
CA PRO A 59 4.41 9.64 1.14
C PRO A 59 4.76 8.64 2.24
N HIS A 60 4.13 7.46 2.23
CA HIS A 60 4.27 6.44 3.27
C HIS A 60 4.49 5.08 2.64
N THR A 61 5.59 4.43 3.02
CA THR A 61 5.93 3.08 2.57
C THR A 61 6.50 2.29 3.75
N ILE A 62 6.02 1.06 3.94
CA ILE A 62 6.53 0.12 4.95
C ILE A 62 7.03 -1.10 4.19
N HIS A 63 8.35 -1.35 4.28
CA HIS A 63 8.96 -2.56 3.74
C HIS A 63 9.25 -3.52 4.88
N LEU A 64 8.74 -4.75 4.75
CA LEU A 64 9.18 -5.86 5.60
C LEU A 64 10.30 -6.56 4.85
N SER A 65 11.54 -6.19 5.18
CA SER A 65 12.68 -7.04 4.86
C SER A 65 12.78 -8.09 5.96
N ASP A 66 13.03 -9.35 5.60
CA ASP A 66 13.57 -10.33 6.54
C ASP A 66 15.00 -9.89 6.84
N ASP A 67 15.18 -8.94 7.76
CA ASP A 67 16.49 -8.67 8.32
C ASP A 67 16.87 -9.84 9.23
N ILE A 68 17.31 -10.93 8.60
CA ILE A 68 18.26 -11.84 9.23
C ILE A 68 19.57 -11.07 9.17
N GLY A 69 19.84 -10.31 10.24
CA GLY A 69 21.05 -9.49 10.37
C GLY A 69 22.27 -10.22 9.81
N LYS A 70 22.89 -9.59 8.82
CA LYS A 70 24.25 -9.87 8.37
C LYS A 70 25.08 -8.63 8.53
#